data_AF-A0A6G3WTM1-F1
#
_entry.id   AF-A0A6G3WTM1-F1
#
_cell.length_a   1.000
_cell.length_b   1.000
_cell.length_c   1.000
_cell.angle_alpha   90.00
_cell.angle_beta   90.00
_cell.angle_gamma   90.00
#
_symmetry.space_group_name_H-M   'P 1'
#
loop_
_entity.id
_entity.type
_entity.pdbx_description
1 polymer ?
#
loop_
_entity_poly.entity_id
_entity_poly.type
_entity_poly.pdbx_seq_one_letter_code
_entity_poly.pdbx_strand_id
1 'polypeptide(L)'
;DVRFGPGGQARFDRDVLGLPGLRTVLVHLGVNDLQQPPGQSGPDQVLAGYRQLALRARGAGLRVVGATITPFEGWTRWSPELDAVRGHINRAVRTGRIFDGVADFDAALRDPDRPSRMLPAHDSGDGLHPGPSGHAALAAAVDRRH
;
A
#
# COMPACT_ATOMS: atom_id res chain seq x y z
N ASP A 1 4.85 18.49 5.04
CA ASP A 1 4.11 18.94 6.24
C ASP A 1 4.68 18.18 7.44
N VAL A 2 5.17 18.89 8.47
CA VAL A 2 5.81 18.29 9.64
C VAL A 2 4.87 17.43 10.49
N ARG A 3 3.55 17.52 10.27
CA ARG A 3 2.52 16.78 11.01
C ARG A 3 2.44 15.29 10.68
N PHE A 4 2.93 14.86 9.51
CA PHE A 4 2.75 13.48 9.02
C PHE A 4 4.02 12.61 9.11
N GLY A 5 5.09 13.15 9.70
CA GLY A 5 6.39 12.47 9.78
C GLY A 5 7.10 12.34 8.43
N PRO A 6 8.30 11.72 8.41
CA PRO A 6 9.05 11.51 7.18
C PRO A 6 8.40 10.42 6.31
N GLY A 7 8.40 10.63 4.99
CA GLY A 7 7.92 9.64 4.03
C GLY A 7 8.72 8.34 4.08
N GLY A 8 8.11 7.24 3.63
CA GLY A 8 8.71 5.90 3.66
C GLY A 8 10.09 5.85 3.00
N GLN A 9 10.29 6.56 1.89
CA GLN A 9 11.57 6.63 1.19
C GLN A 9 12.70 7.26 2.03
N ALA A 10 12.37 8.30 2.79
CA ALA A 10 13.34 9.07 3.58
C ALA A 10 13.81 8.30 4.82
N ARG A 11 12.96 7.41 5.36
CA ARG A 11 13.30 6.58 6.52
C ARG A 11 13.77 5.17 6.17
N PHE A 12 13.80 4.81 4.88
CA PHE A 12 14.04 3.43 4.44
C PHE A 12 15.42 2.88 4.84
N ASP A 13 16.47 3.70 4.81
CA ASP A 13 17.79 3.24 5.26
C ASP A 13 17.78 2.91 6.74
N ARG A 14 17.27 3.83 7.57
CA ARG A 14 17.23 3.69 9.02
C ARG A 14 16.33 2.53 9.47
N ASP A 15 15.14 2.43 8.89
CA ASP A 15 14.08 1.54 9.39
C ASP A 15 14.04 0.19 8.69
N VAL A 16 14.75 0.02 7.57
CA VAL A 16 14.77 -1.24 6.82
C VAL A 16 16.21 -1.66 6.53
N LEU A 17 16.96 -0.90 5.73
CA LEU A 17 18.26 -1.37 5.25
C LEU A 17 19.34 -1.46 6.35
N GLY A 18 19.19 -0.69 7.43
CA GLY A 18 20.07 -0.72 8.59
C GLY A 18 19.74 -1.84 9.58
N LEU A 19 18.63 -2.57 9.40
CA LEU A 19 18.28 -3.69 10.27
C LEU A 19 19.02 -4.96 9.83
N PRO A 20 19.67 -5.69 10.75
CA PRO A 20 20.38 -6.92 10.41
C PRO A 20 19.42 -8.08 10.12
N GLY A 21 19.85 -9.00 9.26
CA GLY A 21 19.19 -10.30 9.07
C GLY A 21 17.86 -10.26 8.29
N LEU A 22 17.49 -9.12 7.71
CA LEU A 22 16.30 -9.05 6.85
C LEU A 22 16.51 -9.85 5.56
N ARG A 23 15.44 -10.50 5.11
CA ARG A 23 15.41 -11.27 3.85
C ARG A 23 14.35 -10.77 2.87
N THR A 24 13.23 -10.28 3.41
CA THR A 24 12.09 -9.81 2.63
C THR A 24 11.58 -8.49 3.24
N VAL A 25 11.20 -7.55 2.39
CA VAL A 25 10.48 -6.33 2.77
C VAL A 25 9.13 -6.30 2.07
N LEU A 26 8.06 -6.01 2.83
CA LEU A 26 6.72 -5.77 2.30
C LEU A 26 6.43 -4.26 2.31
N VAL A 27 6.10 -3.71 1.14
CA VAL A 27 5.79 -2.29 0.95
C VAL A 27 4.27 -2.11 0.86
N HIS A 28 3.66 -1.64 1.94
CA HIS A 28 2.27 -1.18 2.00
C HIS A 28 2.27 0.32 2.30
N LEU A 29 2.25 1.14 1.25
CA LEU A 29 2.22 2.60 1.30
C LEU A 29 1.17 3.10 0.28
N GLY A 30 1.03 4.42 0.09
CA GLY A 30 0.25 4.99 -1.02
C GLY A 30 -1.05 5.67 -0.62
N VAL A 31 -1.82 5.15 0.35
CA VAL A 31 -3.13 5.78 0.68
C VAL A 31 -2.97 7.21 1.21
N ASN A 32 -1.90 7.46 1.99
CA ASN A 32 -1.58 8.80 2.48
C ASN A 32 -1.06 9.72 1.38
N ASP A 33 -0.31 9.19 0.41
CA ASP A 33 0.12 9.94 -0.76
C ASP A 33 -1.09 10.47 -1.54
N LEU A 34 -2.20 9.73 -1.61
CA LEU A 34 -3.44 10.16 -2.25
C LEU A 34 -4.20 11.21 -1.42
N GLN A 35 -4.44 10.93 -0.12
CA GLN A 35 -5.40 11.69 0.68
C GLN A 35 -4.80 12.82 1.54
N GLN A 36 -3.50 12.80 1.84
CA GLN A 36 -2.86 13.84 2.65
C GLN A 36 -2.33 14.99 1.79
N PRO A 37 -2.62 16.27 2.12
CA PRO A 37 -2.08 17.41 1.38
C PRO A 37 -0.55 17.40 1.27
N PRO A 38 0.03 17.70 0.08
CA PRO A 38 -0.65 18.23 -1.11
C PRO A 38 -1.46 17.20 -1.94
N GLY A 39 -1.43 15.91 -1.60
CA GLY A 39 -2.15 14.85 -2.30
C GLY A 39 -1.57 14.56 -3.69
N GLN A 40 -1.62 13.31 -4.12
CA GLN A 40 -1.19 12.89 -5.45
C GLN A 40 -2.43 12.61 -6.30
N SER A 41 -2.69 13.49 -7.26
CA SER A 41 -3.80 13.36 -8.22
C SER A 41 -3.46 12.49 -9.43
N GLY A 42 -2.22 11.99 -9.51
CA GLY A 42 -1.75 11.09 -10.55
C GLY A 42 -0.92 9.93 -9.98
N PRO A 43 -0.81 8.81 -10.71
CA PRO A 43 -0.14 7.61 -10.20
C PRO A 43 1.39 7.72 -10.22
N ASP A 44 1.95 8.60 -11.04
CA ASP A 44 3.37 8.53 -11.43
C ASP A 44 4.33 8.75 -10.25
N GLN A 45 4.04 9.69 -9.36
CA GLN A 45 4.90 9.97 -8.21
C GLN A 45 4.93 8.79 -7.23
N VAL A 46 3.77 8.17 -6.98
CA VAL A 46 3.67 6.98 -6.12
C VAL A 46 4.40 5.79 -6.77
N LEU A 47 4.19 5.56 -8.08
CA LEU A 47 4.84 4.48 -8.80
C LEU A 47 6.36 4.68 -8.91
N ALA A 48 6.84 5.91 -9.08
CA ALA A 48 8.26 6.22 -9.02
C ALA A 48 8.83 5.91 -7.62
N GLY A 49 8.10 6.25 -6.56
CA GLY A 49 8.47 5.91 -5.19
C GLY A 49 8.59 4.40 -4.96
N TYR A 50 7.61 3.62 -5.44
CA TYR A 50 7.66 2.16 -5.36
C TYR A 50 8.85 1.56 -6.11
N ARG A 51 9.15 2.03 -7.32
CA ARG A 51 10.32 1.57 -8.08
C ARG A 51 11.63 1.88 -7.36
N GLN A 52 11.73 3.06 -6.74
CA GLN A 52 12.91 3.46 -5.98
C GLN A 52 13.12 2.59 -4.73
N LEU A 53 12.05 2.33 -3.96
CA LEU A 53 12.10 1.43 -2.81
C LEU A 53 12.50 0.02 -3.23
N ALA A 54 11.89 -0.51 -4.29
CA ALA A 54 12.17 -1.85 -4.79
C ALA A 54 13.61 -1.98 -5.31
N LEU A 55 14.12 -0.99 -6.03
CA LEU A 55 15.51 -0.98 -6.51
C LEU A 55 16.50 -1.01 -5.33
N ARG A 56 16.26 -0.19 -4.30
CA ARG A 56 17.13 -0.11 -3.13
C ARG A 56 17.12 -1.39 -2.30
N ALA A 57 15.93 -1.96 -2.08
CA ALA A 57 15.79 -3.23 -1.38
C ALA A 57 16.51 -4.37 -2.10
N ARG A 58 16.34 -4.49 -3.43
CA ARG A 58 17.06 -5.47 -4.24
C ARG A 58 18.58 -5.25 -4.20
N GLY A 59 19.03 -3.99 -4.25
CA GLY A 59 20.44 -3.63 -4.12
C GLY A 59 21.05 -4.05 -2.78
N ALA A 60 20.23 -4.16 -1.73
CA ALA A 60 20.62 -4.68 -0.41
C ALA A 60 20.40 -6.21 -0.28
N GLY A 61 20.08 -6.92 -1.36
CA GLY A 61 19.85 -8.36 -1.35
C GLY A 61 18.49 -8.79 -0.78
N LEU A 62 17.55 -7.86 -0.58
CA LEU A 62 16.22 -8.17 -0.07
C LEU A 62 15.27 -8.54 -1.21
N ARG A 63 14.41 -9.53 -0.96
CA ARG A 63 13.20 -9.74 -1.76
C ARG A 63 12.18 -8.63 -1.44
N VAL A 64 11.48 -8.13 -2.44
CA VAL A 64 10.52 -7.03 -2.30
C VAL A 64 9.11 -7.50 -2.64
N VAL A 65 8.19 -7.41 -1.69
CA VAL A 65 6.75 -7.65 -1.90
C VAL A 65 6.03 -6.31 -1.89
N GLY A 66 5.21 -6.04 -2.91
CA GLY A 66 4.31 -4.89 -2.90
C GLY A 66 2.92 -5.27 -2.43
N ALA A 67 2.28 -4.41 -1.66
CA ALA A 67 0.85 -4.53 -1.39
C ALA A 67 0.05 -3.56 -2.26
N THR A 68 -1.13 -3.98 -2.74
CA THR A 68 -2.09 -3.06 -3.34
C THR A 68 -2.66 -2.11 -2.28
N ILE A 69 -3.00 -0.89 -2.67
CA ILE A 69 -3.64 0.11 -1.81
C ILE A 69 -5.09 -0.30 -1.57
N THR A 70 -5.47 -0.43 -0.31
CA THR A 70 -6.82 -0.85 0.12
C THR A 70 -7.90 0.17 -0.28
N PRO A 71 -9.16 -0.26 -0.44
CA PRO A 71 -10.28 0.66 -0.61
C PRO A 71 -10.41 1.60 0.60
N PHE A 72 -10.89 2.82 0.36
CA PHE A 72 -11.05 3.84 1.40
C PHE A 72 -12.28 4.75 1.19
N GLU A 73 -13.24 4.31 0.37
CA GLU A 73 -14.55 4.97 0.30
C GLU A 73 -15.23 4.91 1.68
N GLY A 74 -15.69 6.07 2.15
CA GLY A 74 -16.18 6.26 3.52
C GLY A 74 -15.26 7.14 4.37
N TRP A 75 -13.97 7.24 4.02
CA TRP A 75 -13.06 8.19 4.64
C TRP A 75 -13.35 9.64 4.19
N THR A 76 -13.19 10.60 5.10
CA THR A 76 -13.57 12.01 4.85
C THR A 76 -12.83 12.70 3.69
N ARG A 77 -11.68 12.16 3.25
CA ARG A 77 -10.90 12.70 2.12
C ARG A 77 -10.94 11.82 0.88
N TRP A 78 -11.84 10.84 0.85
CA TRP A 78 -12.06 10.05 -0.35
C TRP A 78 -12.76 10.87 -1.43
N SER A 79 -12.44 10.57 -2.69
CA SER A 79 -13.20 11.02 -3.85
C SER A 79 -13.15 9.96 -4.97
N PRO A 80 -14.10 9.95 -5.91
CA PRO A 80 -14.05 9.07 -7.07
C PRO A 80 -12.76 9.23 -7.90
N GLU A 81 -12.23 10.45 -7.99
CA GLU A 81 -10.99 10.74 -8.72
C GLU A 81 -9.78 10.09 -8.05
N LEU A 82 -9.68 10.18 -6.72
CA LEU A 82 -8.61 9.51 -5.98
C LEU A 82 -8.74 7.98 -6.02
N ASP A 83 -9.96 7.45 -6.05
CA ASP A 83 -10.18 6.00 -6.23
C ASP A 83 -9.75 5.52 -7.63
N ALA A 84 -9.97 6.33 -8.67
CA ALA A 84 -9.47 6.03 -10.01
C ALA A 84 -7.93 5.99 -10.05
N VAL A 85 -7.26 6.93 -9.37
CA VAL A 85 -5.78 6.93 -9.22
C VAL A 85 -5.31 5.71 -8.45
N ARG A 86 -5.98 5.37 -7.34
CA ARG A 86 -5.72 4.14 -6.57
C ARG A 86 -5.83 2.89 -7.45
N GLY A 87 -6.88 2.79 -8.26
CA GLY A 87 -7.09 1.70 -9.21
C GLY A 87 -5.96 1.59 -10.25
N HIS A 88 -5.48 2.72 -10.76
CA HIS A 88 -4.32 2.77 -11.67
C HIS A 88 -3.04 2.29 -11.01
N ILE A 89 -2.76 2.74 -9.78
CA ILE A 89 -1.60 2.28 -9.01
C ILE A 89 -1.71 0.77 -8.76
N ASN A 90 -2.86 0.28 -8.30
CA ASN A 90 -3.06 -1.13 -8.00
C ASN A 90 -2.91 -2.03 -9.24
N ARG A 91 -3.40 -1.58 -10.41
CA ARG A 91 -3.15 -2.29 -11.67
C ARG A 91 -1.65 -2.39 -11.95
N ALA A 92 -0.90 -1.30 -11.81
CA ALA A 92 0.54 -1.30 -12.03
C ALA A 92 1.31 -2.15 -10.99
N VAL A 93 0.86 -2.20 -9.73
CA VAL A 93 1.41 -3.11 -8.71
C VAL A 93 1.22 -4.58 -9.14
N ARG A 94 0.02 -4.94 -9.60
CA ARG A 94 -0.32 -6.31 -10.02
C ARG A 94 0.43 -6.75 -11.28
N THR A 95 0.55 -5.89 -12.29
CA THR A 95 1.03 -6.30 -13.63
C THR A 95 2.39 -5.75 -14.01
N GLY A 96 2.81 -4.64 -13.41
CA GLY A 96 3.99 -3.87 -13.84
C GLY A 96 5.33 -4.45 -13.41
N ARG A 97 5.34 -5.59 -12.66
CA ARG A 97 6.55 -6.27 -12.17
C ARG A 97 7.49 -5.35 -11.38
N ILE A 98 6.93 -4.35 -10.69
CA ILE A 98 7.68 -3.42 -9.84
C ILE A 98 8.32 -4.18 -8.67
N PHE A 99 7.61 -5.16 -8.13
CA PHE A 99 7.97 -5.99 -6.99
C PHE A 99 8.21 -7.45 -7.40
N ASP A 100 8.89 -8.21 -6.54
CA ASP A 100 9.17 -9.65 -6.74
C ASP A 100 7.98 -10.54 -6.34
N GLY A 101 7.05 -9.98 -5.56
CA GLY A 101 5.77 -10.57 -5.20
C GLY A 101 4.72 -9.49 -4.95
N VAL A 102 3.45 -9.88 -4.97
CA VAL A 102 2.33 -8.97 -4.71
C VAL A 102 1.40 -9.61 -3.68
N ALA A 103 1.10 -8.87 -2.61
CA ALA A 103 0.02 -9.17 -1.68
C ALA A 103 -1.20 -8.32 -2.06
N ASP A 104 -2.28 -8.95 -2.53
CA ASP A 104 -3.45 -8.21 -3.02
C ASP A 104 -4.41 -7.80 -1.90
N PHE A 105 -4.00 -6.81 -1.12
CA PHE A 105 -4.74 -6.28 0.02
C PHE A 105 -6.04 -5.55 -0.37
N ASP A 106 -6.09 -4.92 -1.54
CA ASP A 106 -7.32 -4.42 -2.13
C ASP A 106 -8.36 -5.53 -2.31
N ALA A 107 -7.98 -6.65 -2.93
CA ALA A 107 -8.89 -7.78 -3.11
C ALA A 107 -9.27 -8.44 -1.78
N ALA A 108 -8.36 -8.47 -0.81
CA ALA A 108 -8.60 -9.05 0.51
C ALA A 108 -9.64 -8.27 1.34
N LEU A 109 -9.76 -6.96 1.13
CA LEU A 109 -10.56 -6.10 1.99
C LEU A 109 -11.81 -5.50 1.32
N ARG A 110 -11.87 -5.42 -0.01
CA ARG A 110 -12.97 -4.75 -0.69
C ARG A 110 -14.30 -5.45 -0.54
N ASP A 111 -15.35 -4.66 -0.41
CA ASP A 111 -16.73 -5.11 -0.55
C ASP A 111 -16.94 -5.58 -2.02
N PRO A 112 -17.39 -6.83 -2.26
CA PRO A 112 -17.60 -7.33 -3.61
C PRO A 112 -18.69 -6.55 -4.37
N ASP A 113 -19.67 -6.01 -3.67
CA ASP A 113 -20.78 -5.24 -4.25
C ASP A 113 -20.42 -3.75 -4.38
N ARG A 114 -19.40 -3.28 -3.64
CA ARG A 114 -18.89 -1.91 -3.71
C ARG A 114 -17.36 -1.85 -3.60
N PRO A 115 -16.62 -2.17 -4.68
CA PRO A 115 -15.16 -2.38 -4.64
C PRO A 115 -14.30 -1.19 -4.17
N SER A 116 -14.85 0.03 -4.17
CA SER A 116 -14.17 1.23 -3.66
C SER A 116 -14.23 1.34 -2.12
N ARG A 117 -15.08 0.53 -1.47
CA ARG A 117 -15.31 0.48 -0.03
C ARG A 117 -14.72 -0.80 0.59
N MET A 118 -14.24 -0.67 1.83
CA MET A 118 -13.88 -1.83 2.64
C MET A 118 -15.14 -2.60 3.03
N LEU A 119 -15.11 -3.94 2.98
CA LEU A 119 -16.20 -4.78 3.45
C LEU A 119 -16.50 -4.41 4.91
N PRO A 120 -17.77 -4.10 5.29
CA PRO A 120 -18.07 -3.61 6.64
C PRO A 120 -17.58 -4.51 7.77
N ALA A 121 -17.53 -5.83 7.54
CA ALA A 121 -16.99 -6.78 8.51
C ALA A 121 -15.49 -6.57 8.80
N HIS A 122 -14.73 -6.03 7.83
CA HIS A 122 -13.29 -5.76 7.89
C HIS A 122 -12.95 -4.34 8.32
N ASP A 123 -13.90 -3.41 8.28
CA ASP A 123 -13.71 -2.00 8.63
C ASP A 123 -13.67 -1.82 10.16
N SER A 124 -12.80 -0.92 10.63
CA SER A 124 -12.82 -0.45 12.02
C SER A 124 -14.04 0.44 12.31
N GLY A 125 -14.71 0.92 11.26
CA GLY A 125 -15.87 1.79 11.28
C GLY A 125 -15.59 3.19 10.72
N ASP A 126 -14.36 3.48 10.29
CA ASP A 126 -13.96 4.80 9.80
C ASP A 126 -13.81 4.88 8.27
N GLY A 127 -13.91 3.75 7.57
CA GLY A 127 -13.79 3.69 6.12
C GLY A 127 -12.36 3.81 5.60
N LEU A 128 -11.33 3.69 6.45
CA LEU A 128 -9.91 3.72 6.06
C LEU A 128 -9.10 2.60 6.71
N HIS A 129 -9.26 2.39 8.02
CA HIS A 129 -8.44 1.48 8.78
C HIS A 129 -9.15 0.13 8.98
N PRO A 130 -8.46 -1.01 8.73
CA PRO A 130 -9.04 -2.32 9.01
C PRO A 130 -9.27 -2.53 10.50
N GLY A 131 -10.38 -3.16 10.86
CA GLY A 131 -10.61 -3.75 12.18
C GLY A 131 -9.83 -5.07 12.37
N PRO A 132 -10.07 -5.81 13.47
CA PRO A 132 -9.36 -7.06 13.74
C PRO A 132 -9.52 -8.12 12.64
N SER A 133 -10.73 -8.30 12.09
CA SER A 133 -10.97 -9.27 11.02
C SER A 133 -10.29 -8.84 9.71
N GLY A 134 -10.23 -7.54 9.43
CA GLY A 134 -9.54 -6.99 8.27
C GLY A 134 -8.02 -7.23 8.36
N HIS A 135 -7.42 -7.03 9.53
CA HIS A 135 -6.02 -7.40 9.76
C HIS A 135 -5.76 -8.90 9.55
N ALA A 136 -6.69 -9.77 9.97
CA ALA A 136 -6.58 -11.20 9.71
C ALA A 136 -6.66 -11.52 8.20
N ALA A 137 -7.54 -10.85 7.46
CA ALA A 137 -7.63 -10.98 6.00
C ALA A 137 -6.35 -10.51 5.29
N LEU A 138 -5.77 -9.39 5.72
CA LEU A 138 -4.48 -8.92 5.23
C LEU A 138 -3.37 -9.94 5.47
N ALA A 139 -3.29 -10.51 6.68
CA ALA A 139 -2.31 -11.54 7.01
C ALA A 139 -2.47 -12.79 6.13
N ALA A 140 -3.71 -13.21 5.85
CA ALA A 140 -4.00 -14.35 4.98
C ALA A 140 -3.62 -14.09 3.50
N ALA A 141 -3.61 -12.83 3.07
CA ALA A 141 -3.26 -12.45 1.71
C ALA A 141 -1.74 -12.41 1.43
N VAL A 142 -0.90 -12.56 2.46
CA VAL A 142 0.56 -12.65 2.29
C VAL A 142 0.95 -14.12 2.09
N ASP A 143 1.51 -14.47 0.92
CA ASP A 143 2.04 -15.83 0.70
C ASP A 143 3.26 -16.06 1.61
N ARG A 144 3.25 -17.16 2.37
CA ARG A 144 4.34 -17.56 3.26
C ARG A 144 5.65 -17.88 2.55
N ARG A 145 5.62 -18.02 1.23
CA ARG A 145 6.78 -18.26 0.37
C ARG A 145 7.40 -16.98 -0.19
N HIS A 146 6.79 -15.82 0.09
CA HIS A 146 7.48 -14.55 -0.04
C HIS A 146 8.66 -14.48 0.95
#